data_AF-A0A519TQ48-F1
#
_entry.id   AF-A0A519TQ48-F1
#
_cell.length_a   1.000
_cell.length_b   1.000
_cell.length_c   1.000
_cell.angle_alpha   90.00
_cell.angle_beta   90.00
_cell.angle_gamma   90.00
#
_symmetry.space_group_name_H-M   'P 1'
#
loop_
_entity.id
_entity.type
_entity.pdbx_description
1 polymer ?
#
loop_
_entity_poly.entity_id
_entity_poly.type
_entity_poly.pdbx_seq_one_letter_code
_entity_poly.pdbx_strand_id
1 'polypeptide(L)' 'KGAYIKYPNGINAPVKSFLFIKNYPKVTAGSQIIVPEKNGKNKLGFAEITTIASALTGIVSLIAILFK' A
#
# COMPACT_ATOMS: atom_id res chain seq x y z
N LYS A 1 -7.03 1.76 -4.36
CA LYS A 1 -7.80 0.59 -3.86
C LYS A 1 -8.02 -0.37 -5.04
N GLY A 2 -8.07 -1.68 -4.81
CA GLY A 2 -8.32 -2.67 -5.89
C GLY A 2 -9.81 -2.87 -6.14
N ALA A 3 -10.15 -3.56 -7.23
CA ALA A 3 -11.52 -4.01 -7.49
C ALA A 3 -11.99 -4.96 -6.37
N TYR A 4 -13.28 -4.91 -6.05
CA TYR A 4 -13.90 -5.76 -5.03
C TYR A 4 -15.32 -6.15 -5.45
N ILE A 5 -15.82 -7.25 -4.88
CA ILE A 5 -17.19 -7.71 -5.07
C ILE A 5 -18.02 -7.22 -3.89
N LYS A 6 -19.15 -6.57 -4.18
CA LYS A 6 -20.21 -6.27 -3.22
C LYS A 6 -21.31 -7.31 -3.37
N TYR A 7 -21.47 -8.16 -2.37
CA TYR A 7 -22.48 -9.22 -2.38
C TYR A 7 -23.88 -8.66 -2.06
N PRO A 8 -24.95 -9.40 -2.42
CA PRO A 8 -26.33 -9.01 -2.11
C PRO A 8 -26.59 -8.80 -0.61
N ASN A 9 -25.88 -9.53 0.25
CA ASN A 9 -25.97 -9.43 1.70
C ASN A 9 -25.25 -8.20 2.29
N GLY A 10 -24.67 -7.33 1.44
CA GLY A 10 -23.98 -6.12 1.85
C GLY A 10 -22.50 -6.31 2.22
N ILE A 11 -21.96 -7.54 2.17
CA ILE A 11 -20.56 -7.81 2.46
C ILE A 11 -19.69 -7.44 1.27
N ASN A 12 -18.57 -6.75 1.53
CA ASN A 12 -17.57 -6.42 0.52
C ASN A 12 -16.41 -7.41 0.60
N ALA A 13 -16.15 -8.13 -0.48
CA ALA A 13 -14.98 -9.00 -0.62
C ALA A 13 -13.93 -8.38 -1.55
N PRO A 14 -12.84 -7.81 -1.00
CA PRO A 14 -11.70 -7.37 -1.80
C PRO A 14 -10.83 -8.55 -2.22
N VAL A 15 -10.09 -8.36 -3.31
CA VAL A 15 -9.00 -9.27 -3.70
C VAL A 15 -7.91 -9.20 -2.64
N LYS A 16 -7.53 -10.34 -2.08
CA LYS A 16 -6.40 -10.47 -1.13
C LYS A 16 -5.16 -10.93 -1.90
N SER A 17 -3.99 -10.44 -1.51
CA SER A 17 -2.72 -10.95 -2.04
C SER A 17 -1.77 -11.29 -0.91
N PHE A 18 -1.14 -12.45 -0.99
CA PHE A 18 -0.04 -12.83 -0.12
C PHE A 18 1.12 -13.29 -0.97
N LEU A 19 2.30 -12.73 -0.71
CA LEU A 19 3.48 -12.88 -1.57
C LEU A 19 3.11 -12.62 -3.05
N PHE A 20 3.30 -13.59 -3.95
CA PHE A 20 3.03 -13.49 -5.37
C PHE A 20 1.66 -14.07 -5.77
N ILE A 21 0.88 -14.57 -4.81
CA ILE A 21 -0.39 -15.24 -5.07
C ILE A 21 -1.55 -14.30 -4.74
N LYS A 22 -2.48 -14.17 -5.69
CA LYS A 22 -3.72 -13.43 -5.52
C LYS A 22 -4.87 -14.40 -5.25
N ASN A 23 -5.63 -14.14 -4.21
CA ASN A 23 -6.86 -14.85 -3.90
C ASN A 23 -8.05 -14.03 -4.37
N TYR A 24 -8.79 -14.57 -5.35
CA TYR A 24 -9.94 -13.92 -5.97
C TYR A 24 -11.24 -14.47 -5.36
N PRO A 25 -12.12 -13.59 -4.84
CA PRO A 25 -13.43 -14.02 -4.33
C PRO A 25 -14.32 -14.54 -5.46
N LYS A 26 -15.17 -15.53 -5.16
CA LYS A 26 -16.15 -16.08 -6.12
C LYS A 26 -17.31 -15.11 -6.32
N VAL A 27 -17.81 -15.02 -7.56
CA VAL A 27 -18.99 -14.19 -7.88
C VAL A 27 -20.25 -15.03 -7.66
N THR A 28 -21.17 -14.57 -6.81
CA THR A 28 -22.50 -15.18 -6.61
C THR A 28 -23.58 -14.35 -7.31
N ALA A 29 -24.75 -14.94 -7.57
CA ALA A 29 -25.87 -14.23 -8.19
C ALA A 29 -26.26 -12.96 -7.39
N GLY A 30 -26.57 -11.88 -8.10
CA GLY A 30 -26.91 -10.58 -7.51
C GLY A 30 -25.71 -9.76 -6.99
N SER A 31 -24.47 -10.24 -7.17
CA SER A 31 -23.28 -9.49 -6.75
C SER A 31 -22.94 -8.38 -7.75
N GLN A 32 -22.36 -7.28 -7.23
CA GLN A 32 -21.87 -6.17 -8.03
C GLN A 32 -20.34 -6.10 -7.97
N ILE A 33 -19.69 -5.91 -9.11
CA ILE A 33 -18.24 -5.71 -9.19
C ILE A 33 -17.97 -4.21 -9.22
N ILE A 34 -17.27 -3.70 -8.21
CA ILE A 34 -16.96 -2.28 -8.10
C ILE A 34 -15.48 -2.09 -8.41
N VAL A 35 -15.21 -1.33 -9.48
CA VAL A 35 -13.86 -0.93 -9.89
C VAL A 35 -13.67 0.52 -9.45
N PRO A 36 -12.91 0.79 -8.37
CA PRO A 36 -12.64 2.16 -7.96
C PRO A 36 -11.71 2.83 -8.96
N GLU A 37 -11.85 4.14 -9.08
CA GLU A 37 -10.89 4.95 -9.82
C GLU A 37 -9.47 4.76 -9.24
N LYS A 38 -8.50 4.72 -10.15
CA LYS A 38 -7.10 4.53 -9.78
C LYS A 38 -6.59 5.80 -9.11
N ASN A 39 -6.71 5.87 -7.79
CA ASN A 39 -6.04 6.92 -7.04
C ASN A 39 -4.52 6.74 -7.17
N GLY A 40 -3.81 7.82 -7.51
CA GLY A 40 -2.37 7.81 -7.73
C GLY A 40 -1.67 7.21 -6.51
N LYS A 41 -0.78 6.24 -6.71
CA LYS A 41 0.11 5.83 -5.63
C LYS A 41 1.10 6.97 -5.46
N ASN A 42 1.14 7.60 -4.28
CA ASN A 42 2.24 8.49 -3.92
C ASN A 42 3.51 7.64 -3.94
N LYS A 43 4.27 7.75 -5.02
CA LYS A 43 5.58 7.12 -5.15
C LYS A 43 6.54 7.98 -4.36
N LEU A 44 7.38 7.35 -3.55
CA LEU A 44 8.47 8.06 -2.89
C LEU A 44 9.33 8.74 -3.96
N GLY A 45 9.34 10.07 -3.94
CA GLY A 45 10.11 10.89 -4.86
C GLY A 45 11.58 10.98 -4.43
N PHE A 46 12.45 11.42 -5.34
CA PHE A 46 13.86 11.69 -5.02
C PHE A 46 14.02 12.64 -3.83
N ALA A 47 13.18 13.66 -3.74
CA ALA A 47 13.19 14.61 -2.63
C ALA A 47 12.90 13.94 -1.28
N GLU A 48 11.90 13.06 -1.22
CA GLU A 48 11.54 12.35 0.01
C GLU A 48 12.66 11.39 0.44
N ILE A 49 13.28 10.70 -0.52
CA ILE A 49 14.42 9.81 -0.26
C ILE A 49 15.62 10.58 0.30
N THR A 50 16.00 11.70 -0.33
CA THR A 50 17.11 12.54 0.14
C THR A 50 16.84 13.13 1.52
N THR A 51 15.59 13.48 1.80
CA THR A 51 15.19 14.01 3.13
C THR A 51 15.38 12.94 4.21
N ILE A 52 14.95 11.71 3.93
CA ILE A 52 15.14 10.57 4.84
C ILE A 52 16.63 10.26 5.03
N ALA A 53 17.41 10.25 3.94
CA ALA A 53 18.84 9.99 3.99
C ALA A 53 19.57 11.06 4.83
N SER A 54 19.23 12.33 4.66
CA SER A 54 19.84 13.43 5.41
C SER A 54 19.53 13.33 6.91
N ALA A 55 18.29 13.00 7.26
CA ALA A 55 17.91 12.78 8.66
C ALA A 55 18.70 11.61 9.29
N LEU A 56 18.87 10.50 8.55
CA LEU A 56 19.69 9.37 8.99
C LEU A 56 21.15 9.76 9.16
N THR A 57 21.73 10.50 8.21
CA THR A 57 23.12 10.98 8.29
C THR A 57 23.32 11.87 9.53
N GLY A 58 22.36 12.74 9.85
CA GLY A 58 22.41 13.57 11.05
C GLY A 58 22.52 12.74 12.32
N ILE A 59 21.67 11.72 12.48
CA ILE A 59 21.70 10.81 13.63
C ILE A 59 23.03 10.07 13.70
N VAL A 60 23.51 9.54 12.58
CA VAL A 60 24.80 8.83 12.51
C VAL A 60 25.96 9.76 12.87
N SER A 61 25.94 11.01 12.42
CA SER A 61 26.99 11.98 12.72
C SER A 61 27.05 12.34 14.21
N LEU A 62 25.89 12.50 14.86
CA LEU A 62 25.84 12.78 16.31
C LEU A 62 26.40 11.61 17.10
N ILE A 63 26.02 10.38 16.74
CA ILE A 63 26.56 9.15 17.34
C ILE A 63 28.08 9.10 17.12
N ALA A 64 28.56 9.34 15.90
CA ALA A 64 29.98 9.30 15.58
C ALA A 64 30.80 10.35 16.37
N ILE A 65 30.24 11.52 16.66
CA ILE A 65 30.88 12.53 17.52
C ILE A 65 30.92 12.08 18.98
N LEU A 66 29.86 11.41 19.46
CA LEU A 66 29.76 10.97 20.86
C LEU A 66 30.70 9.81 21.20
N PHE A 67 31.00 8.95 20.21
CA PHE A 67 31.90 7.79 20.36
C PHE A 67 33.35 8.09 19.92
N LYS A 68 33.65 9.33 19.57
CA LYS A 68 35.00 9.82 19.26
C LYS A 68 35.63 10.45 20.49
#